data_AF-A0A428UCZ7-F1
#
_entry.id   AF-A0A428UCZ7-F1
#
_cell.length_a   1.000
_cell.length_b   1.000
_cell.length_c   1.000
_cell.angle_alpha   90.00
_cell.angle_beta   90.00
_cell.angle_gamma   90.00
#
_symmetry.space_group_name_H-M   'P 1'
#
loop_
_entity.id
_entity.type
_entity.pdbx_description
1 polymer ?
#
loop_
_entity_poly.entity_id
_entity_poly.type
_entity_poly.pdbx_seq_one_letter_code
_entity_poly.pdbx_strand_id
1 'polypeptide(L)'
;MASTEMTTIAPPEQYVLPATKYCPNSEMPEWIEKNGWFRAGIVWPAVYRRHFHPNVHECYAILSGSSEVLMGVGKLDDATTPDSKASSQLGLLLTLREGDVIVHPAGTGHSNVSDEGRYRYLSFFPEGSPKWISENGDKLLEDHGDMWEQIKNVPMPQDPVTGGEGHLTRAWKGGSGND
;
A
#
# COMPACT_ATOMS: atom_id res chain seq x y z
N MET A 1 70.35 4.33 -5.03
CA MET A 1 69.05 4.91 -4.64
C MET A 1 68.00 3.85 -4.96
N ALA A 2 67.41 3.22 -3.96
CA ALA A 2 66.41 2.18 -4.19
C ALA A 2 65.08 2.84 -4.56
N SER A 3 64.66 2.63 -5.81
CA SER A 3 63.30 2.90 -6.27
C SER A 3 62.40 1.81 -5.68
N THR A 4 61.67 2.14 -4.63
CA THR A 4 60.59 1.27 -4.15
C THR A 4 59.34 1.66 -4.91
N GLU A 5 59.12 1.03 -6.07
CA GLU A 5 57.80 1.04 -6.71
C GLU A 5 56.84 0.30 -5.78
N MET A 6 56.05 1.06 -5.02
CA MET A 6 54.89 0.51 -4.36
C MET A 6 53.83 0.29 -5.43
N THR A 7 53.65 -0.96 -5.87
CA THR A 7 52.46 -1.40 -6.61
C THR A 7 51.23 -1.06 -5.79
N THR A 8 50.53 0.01 -6.18
CA THR A 8 49.31 0.45 -5.52
C THR A 8 48.16 -0.42 -5.99
N ILE A 9 47.61 -1.23 -5.08
CA ILE A 9 46.35 -1.96 -5.28
C ILE A 9 45.21 -0.94 -5.21
N ALA A 10 44.27 -0.99 -6.15
CA ALA A 10 43.08 -0.14 -6.12
C ALA A 10 42.18 -0.48 -4.92
N PRO A 11 41.52 0.51 -4.28
CA PRO A 11 40.70 0.25 -3.11
C PRO A 11 39.38 -0.45 -3.49
N PRO A 12 38.75 -1.15 -2.53
CA PRO A 12 37.46 -1.79 -2.74
C PRO A 12 36.33 -0.75 -2.89
N GLU A 13 35.32 -1.08 -3.69
CA GLU A 13 34.06 -0.33 -3.79
C GLU A 13 32.86 -1.19 -3.37
N GLN A 14 31.99 -0.59 -2.56
CA GLN A 14 30.81 -1.22 -1.99
C GLN A 14 29.58 -0.46 -2.46
N TYR A 15 28.67 -1.16 -3.14
CA TYR A 15 27.31 -0.68 -3.43
C TYR A 15 26.35 -1.36 -2.46
N VAL A 16 25.89 -0.60 -1.49
CA VAL A 16 24.91 -1.03 -0.48
C VAL A 16 23.60 -0.36 -0.81
N LEU A 17 22.59 -1.17 -1.15
CA LEU A 17 21.19 -0.79 -0.99
C LEU A 17 20.88 -0.98 0.49
N PRO A 18 20.75 0.07 1.31
CA PRO A 18 20.81 -0.10 2.76
C PRO A 18 19.59 -0.84 3.32
N ALA A 19 19.81 -1.96 3.99
CA ALA A 19 18.84 -2.56 4.91
C ALA A 19 18.74 -1.59 6.08
N THR A 20 17.59 -0.93 6.17
CA THR A 20 17.22 -0.18 7.35
C THR A 20 16.72 -1.16 8.42
N LYS A 21 16.72 -0.71 9.68
CA LYS A 21 16.08 -1.40 10.81
C LYS A 21 14.60 -1.80 10.57
N TYR A 22 13.99 -1.21 9.53
CA TYR A 22 12.57 -1.30 9.23
C TYR A 22 12.27 -1.69 7.77
N CYS A 23 13.29 -1.89 6.93
CA CYS A 23 13.20 -2.20 5.50
C CYS A 23 14.52 -2.86 5.14
N PRO A 24 14.62 -4.19 5.00
CA PRO A 24 15.85 -4.79 4.49
C PRO A 24 16.15 -4.29 3.08
N ASN A 25 17.39 -4.49 2.60
CA ASN A 25 17.86 -4.19 1.25
C ASN A 25 16.79 -4.60 0.21
N SER A 26 15.89 -3.69 -0.16
CA SER A 26 14.72 -4.03 -0.96
C SER A 26 14.58 -3.01 -2.07
N GLU A 27 14.60 -3.52 -3.29
CA GLU A 27 14.33 -2.74 -4.50
C GLU A 27 12.82 -2.48 -4.68
N MET A 28 11.97 -3.05 -3.81
CA MET A 28 10.51 -2.94 -3.90
C MET A 28 10.02 -1.49 -4.03
N PRO A 29 10.50 -0.50 -3.24
CA PRO A 29 10.08 0.88 -3.42
C PRO A 29 10.45 1.45 -4.80
N GLU A 30 11.63 1.10 -5.30
CA GLU A 30 12.13 1.56 -6.60
C GLU A 30 11.34 0.95 -7.76
N TRP A 31 10.94 -0.33 -7.65
CA TRP A 31 10.09 -0.99 -8.65
C TRP A 31 8.70 -0.36 -8.69
N ILE A 32 8.11 -0.09 -7.52
CA ILE A 32 6.79 0.56 -7.43
C ILE A 32 6.86 1.96 -8.04
N GLU A 33 7.88 2.75 -7.70
CA GLU A 33 8.12 4.09 -8.28
C GLU A 33 8.31 4.05 -9.79
N LYS A 34 9.16 3.14 -10.28
CA LYS A 34 9.38 2.95 -11.72
C LYS A 34 8.09 2.56 -12.46
N ASN A 35 7.14 1.93 -11.79
CA ASN A 35 5.87 1.48 -12.36
C ASN A 35 4.75 2.54 -12.27
N GLY A 36 5.10 3.81 -12.05
CA GLY A 36 4.15 4.92 -12.08
C GLY A 36 3.36 5.08 -10.79
N TRP A 37 3.97 4.76 -9.65
CA TRP A 37 3.39 4.96 -8.33
C TRP A 37 4.32 5.82 -7.47
N PHE A 38 3.91 7.02 -7.10
CA PHE A 38 4.75 7.89 -6.29
C PHE A 38 4.60 7.57 -4.80
N ARG A 39 5.71 7.61 -4.07
CA ARG A 39 5.74 7.41 -2.62
C ARG A 39 5.19 8.63 -1.88
N ALA A 40 4.36 8.38 -0.87
CA ALA A 40 3.81 9.43 -0.04
C ALA A 40 4.25 9.31 1.43
N GLY A 41 4.87 10.39 1.90
CA GLY A 41 5.22 10.56 3.30
C GLY A 41 6.43 9.74 3.74
N ILE A 42 6.43 9.37 5.02
CA ILE A 42 7.51 8.66 5.70
C ILE A 42 7.26 7.14 5.68
N VAL A 43 8.17 6.38 6.30
CA VAL A 43 7.87 5.00 6.70
C VAL A 43 6.81 5.02 7.80
N TRP A 44 5.65 4.44 7.53
CA TRP A 44 4.49 4.43 8.41
C TRP A 44 4.54 3.26 9.41
N PRO A 45 4.18 3.48 10.69
CA PRO A 45 3.82 2.41 11.61
C PRO A 45 2.40 1.92 11.36
N ALA A 46 1.94 0.91 12.11
CA ALA A 46 0.54 0.50 12.10
C ALA A 46 -0.42 1.68 12.42
N VAL A 47 -1.48 1.81 11.61
CA VAL A 47 -2.55 2.80 11.76
C VAL A 47 -3.84 2.08 12.15
N TYR A 48 -4.19 2.19 13.44
CA TYR A 48 -5.39 1.55 13.99
C TYR A 48 -6.67 2.33 13.76
N ARG A 49 -6.56 3.62 13.41
CA ARG A 49 -7.74 4.42 13.08
C ARG A 49 -8.22 4.00 11.69
N ARG A 50 -9.46 3.52 11.64
CA ARG A 50 -10.15 3.23 10.38
C ARG A 50 -10.33 4.48 9.54
N HIS A 51 -9.94 4.39 8.28
CA HIS A 51 -10.06 5.47 7.31
C HIS A 51 -10.14 4.91 5.89
N PHE A 52 -10.43 5.78 4.92
CA PHE A 52 -10.38 5.48 3.50
C PHE A 52 -10.01 6.71 2.67
N HIS A 53 -9.67 6.46 1.41
CA HIS A 53 -9.35 7.49 0.42
C HIS A 53 -10.38 7.50 -0.70
N PRO A 54 -11.25 8.53 -0.81
CA PRO A 54 -12.29 8.54 -1.84
C PRO A 54 -11.76 8.87 -3.23
N ASN A 55 -10.59 9.50 -3.34
CA ASN A 55 -10.13 10.13 -4.58
C ASN A 55 -8.87 9.49 -5.19
N VAL A 56 -8.36 8.41 -4.60
CA VAL A 56 -7.12 7.78 -5.04
C VAL A 56 -7.04 6.31 -4.60
N HIS A 57 -6.44 5.47 -5.44
CA HIS A 57 -6.04 4.11 -5.07
C HIS A 57 -4.76 4.13 -4.25
N GLU A 58 -4.59 3.20 -3.31
CA GLU A 58 -3.41 3.18 -2.47
C GLU A 58 -2.72 1.83 -2.52
N CYS A 59 -1.39 1.86 -2.47
CA CYS A 59 -0.52 0.70 -2.45
C CYS A 59 0.36 0.75 -1.21
N TYR A 60 0.36 -0.32 -0.42
CA TYR A 60 1.33 -0.52 0.66
C TYR A 60 2.42 -1.47 0.22
N ALA A 61 3.64 -1.12 0.58
CA ALA A 61 4.81 -1.98 0.48
C ALA A 61 5.34 -2.24 1.89
N ILE A 62 5.26 -3.49 2.36
CA ILE A 62 5.57 -3.82 3.76
C ILE A 62 7.07 -4.03 3.91
N LEU A 63 7.66 -3.21 4.76
CA LEU A 63 9.09 -3.12 4.91
C LEU A 63 9.63 -3.96 6.08
N SER A 64 8.86 -4.11 7.15
CA SER A 64 9.24 -4.99 8.27
C SER A 64 8.04 -5.43 9.11
N GLY A 65 8.21 -6.57 9.80
CA GLY A 65 7.24 -7.06 10.78
C GLY A 65 5.99 -7.68 10.14
N SER A 66 4.94 -7.82 10.95
CA SER A 66 3.66 -8.40 10.57
C SER A 66 2.51 -7.66 11.25
N SER A 67 1.37 -7.56 10.56
CA SER A 67 0.14 -6.99 11.12
C SER A 67 -1.10 -7.66 10.54
N GLU A 68 -2.12 -7.83 11.38
CA GLU A 68 -3.48 -8.08 10.92
C GLU A 68 -4.09 -6.75 10.47
N VAL A 69 -4.58 -6.70 9.24
CA VAL A 69 -5.19 -5.51 8.63
C VAL A 69 -6.59 -5.85 8.20
N LEU A 70 -7.55 -5.04 8.65
CA LEU A 70 -8.92 -5.12 8.19
C LEU A 70 -9.08 -4.19 6.98
N MET A 71 -9.61 -4.73 5.89
CA MET A 71 -9.85 -4.07 4.61
C MET A 71 -11.32 -4.20 4.21
N GLY A 72 -11.86 -3.19 3.53
CA GLY A 72 -13.21 -3.22 2.97
C GLY A 72 -14.34 -3.05 3.98
N VAL A 73 -14.02 -2.68 5.23
CA VAL A 73 -15.00 -2.43 6.28
C VAL A 73 -14.84 -0.99 6.76
N GLY A 74 -15.89 -0.19 6.60
CA GLY A 74 -16.04 1.16 7.10
C GLY A 74 -16.34 1.22 8.59
N LYS A 75 -16.41 2.43 9.15
CA LYS A 75 -16.65 2.66 10.58
C LYS A 75 -18.10 2.40 10.98
N LEU A 76 -19.04 2.65 10.06
CA LEU A 76 -20.48 2.54 10.28
C LEU A 76 -21.08 1.24 9.73
N ASP A 77 -20.26 0.36 9.16
CA ASP A 77 -20.73 -0.93 8.66
C ASP A 77 -21.07 -1.85 9.84
N ASP A 78 -22.13 -2.65 9.71
CA ASP A 78 -22.59 -3.63 10.72
C ASP A 78 -21.67 -4.88 10.81
N ALA A 79 -20.52 -4.82 10.14
CA ALA A 79 -19.48 -5.81 10.17
C ALA A 79 -18.33 -5.32 11.06
N THR A 80 -18.10 -6.00 12.19
CA THR A 80 -16.89 -5.77 12.99
C THR A 80 -15.71 -6.61 12.53
N THR A 81 -16.00 -7.75 11.88
CA THR A 81 -15.06 -8.71 11.28
C THR A 81 -15.73 -9.44 10.10
N PRO A 82 -14.97 -10.03 9.16
CA PRO A 82 -15.51 -10.80 8.02
C PRO A 82 -16.46 -11.94 8.42
N ASP A 83 -16.35 -12.43 9.66
CA ASP A 83 -17.11 -13.57 10.19
C ASP A 83 -18.41 -13.14 10.90
N SER A 84 -18.71 -11.83 10.92
CA SER A 84 -19.95 -11.28 11.47
C SER A 84 -21.15 -11.79 10.67
N LYS A 85 -22.13 -12.39 11.35
CA LYS A 85 -23.41 -12.84 10.73
C LYS A 85 -24.23 -11.70 10.08
N ALA A 86 -23.87 -10.45 10.33
CA ALA A 86 -24.49 -9.26 9.73
C ALA A 86 -23.76 -8.74 8.48
N SER A 87 -22.62 -9.34 8.10
CA SER A 87 -21.79 -8.89 6.98
C SER A 87 -22.40 -9.31 5.63
N SER A 88 -23.36 -8.54 5.12
CA SER A 88 -23.68 -8.57 3.67
C SER A 88 -22.57 -7.93 2.82
N GLN A 89 -21.61 -7.24 3.46
CA GLN A 89 -20.44 -6.63 2.86
C GLN A 89 -19.20 -7.50 3.17
N LEU A 90 -18.50 -7.99 2.15
CA LEU A 90 -17.31 -8.84 2.34
C LEU A 90 -16.08 -7.98 2.68
N GLY A 91 -15.90 -7.68 3.96
CA GLY A 91 -14.60 -7.23 4.47
C GLY A 91 -13.57 -8.36 4.45
N LEU A 92 -12.28 -8.01 4.45
CA LEU A 92 -11.17 -8.97 4.52
C LEU A 92 -10.30 -8.67 5.74
N LEU A 93 -10.01 -9.68 6.55
CA LEU A 93 -8.94 -9.63 7.55
C LEU A 93 -7.72 -10.33 6.95
N LEU A 94 -6.65 -9.58 6.74
CA LEU A 94 -5.45 -10.03 6.05
C LEU A 94 -4.25 -9.93 6.99
N THR A 95 -3.41 -10.97 7.02
CA THR A 95 -2.09 -10.85 7.61
C THR A 95 -1.09 -10.33 6.58
N LEU A 96 -0.60 -9.10 6.76
CA LEU A 96 0.44 -8.51 5.93
C LEU A 96 1.80 -8.65 6.61
N ARG A 97 2.82 -9.07 5.86
CA ARG A 97 4.18 -9.33 6.32
C ARG A 97 5.21 -8.64 5.46
N GLU A 98 6.41 -8.48 6.00
CA GLU A 98 7.59 -8.00 5.27
C GLU A 98 7.72 -8.63 3.87
N GLY A 99 7.88 -7.78 2.85
CA GLY A 99 7.94 -8.19 1.44
C GLY A 99 6.60 -8.22 0.72
N ASP A 100 5.47 -8.14 1.44
CA ASP A 100 4.16 -8.08 0.81
C ASP A 100 3.91 -6.71 0.17
N VAL A 101 3.18 -6.73 -0.94
CA VAL A 101 2.59 -5.55 -1.58
C VAL A 101 1.08 -5.75 -1.63
N ILE A 102 0.32 -4.78 -1.12
CA ILE A 102 -1.14 -4.77 -1.20
C ILE A 102 -1.60 -3.49 -1.85
N VAL A 103 -2.61 -3.60 -2.72
CA VAL A 103 -3.28 -2.46 -3.34
C VAL A 103 -4.75 -2.54 -2.98
N HIS A 104 -5.30 -1.44 -2.48
CA HIS A 104 -6.73 -1.32 -2.21
C HIS A 104 -7.37 -0.21 -3.07
N PRO A 105 -8.54 -0.47 -3.68
CA PRO A 105 -9.27 0.53 -4.44
C PRO A 105 -9.65 1.75 -3.61
N ALA A 106 -9.92 2.87 -4.29
CA ALA A 106 -10.47 4.06 -3.65
C ALA A 106 -11.79 3.69 -2.96
N GLY A 107 -12.08 4.31 -1.82
CA GLY A 107 -13.24 4.00 -0.99
C GLY A 107 -13.06 2.79 -0.06
N THR A 108 -11.97 2.03 -0.17
CA THR A 108 -11.74 0.87 0.71
C THR A 108 -11.38 1.32 2.12
N GLY A 109 -12.29 1.09 3.08
CA GLY A 109 -12.03 1.26 4.51
C GLY A 109 -10.93 0.33 4.99
N HIS A 110 -9.92 0.86 5.68
CA HIS A 110 -8.81 0.06 6.16
C HIS A 110 -8.22 0.53 7.50
N SER A 111 -7.68 -0.42 8.25
CA SER A 111 -6.95 -0.20 9.50
C SER A 111 -6.19 -1.44 9.93
N ASN A 112 -5.04 -1.25 10.58
CA ASN A 112 -4.43 -2.31 11.37
C ASN A 112 -5.34 -2.67 12.57
N VAL A 113 -5.38 -3.96 12.90
CA VAL A 113 -6.12 -4.52 14.04
C VAL A 113 -5.15 -4.95 15.14
N SER A 114 -4.01 -5.52 14.74
CA SER A 114 -2.92 -5.88 15.66
C SER A 114 -1.59 -5.84 14.92
N ASP A 115 -0.49 -5.61 15.63
CA ASP A 115 0.86 -5.74 15.09
C ASP A 115 1.82 -6.26 16.17
N GLU A 116 2.99 -6.74 15.76
CA GLU A 116 4.04 -7.19 16.68
C GLU A 116 4.95 -6.04 17.17
N GLY A 117 4.50 -4.79 17.06
CA GLY A 117 5.26 -3.56 17.35
C GLY A 117 6.34 -3.20 16.31
N ARG A 118 6.63 -4.09 15.35
CA ARG A 118 7.65 -3.92 14.31
C ARG A 118 7.08 -3.70 12.91
N TYR A 119 5.75 -3.61 12.76
CA TYR A 119 5.14 -3.42 11.45
C TYR A 119 5.46 -2.04 10.87
N ARG A 120 6.04 -2.02 9.67
CA ARG A 120 6.40 -0.79 8.95
C ARG A 120 6.08 -0.94 7.47
N TYR A 121 5.56 0.11 6.86
CA TYR A 121 5.24 0.11 5.44
C TYR A 121 5.50 1.47 4.80
N LEU A 122 5.62 1.48 3.48
CA LEU A 122 5.52 2.68 2.65
C LEU A 122 4.15 2.71 1.99
N SER A 123 3.57 3.90 1.86
CA SER A 123 2.37 4.13 1.08
C SER A 123 2.72 4.80 -0.25
N PHE A 124 2.07 4.34 -1.32
CA PHE A 124 2.20 4.87 -2.66
C PHE A 124 0.83 5.12 -3.27
N PHE A 125 0.78 6.11 -4.15
CA PHE A 125 -0.40 6.46 -4.92
C PHE A 125 -0.04 6.50 -6.41
N PRO A 126 -0.97 6.22 -7.34
CA PRO A 126 -0.68 6.31 -8.77
C PRO A 126 -0.21 7.71 -9.15
N GLU A 127 0.82 7.80 -9.99
CA GLU A 127 1.30 9.06 -10.52
C GLU A 127 0.21 9.84 -11.26
N GLY A 128 0.21 11.16 -11.11
CA GLY A 128 -0.83 12.04 -11.66
C GLY A 128 -2.13 12.07 -10.84
N SER A 129 -2.24 11.28 -9.78
CA SER A 129 -3.38 11.37 -8.86
C SER A 129 -3.43 12.73 -8.15
N PRO A 130 -4.63 13.22 -7.78
CA PRO A 130 -4.74 14.35 -6.89
C PRO A 130 -4.12 14.04 -5.53
N LYS A 131 -3.89 15.08 -4.71
CA LYS A 131 -3.54 14.88 -3.30
C LYS A 131 -4.62 14.04 -2.62
N TRP A 132 -4.21 12.97 -1.93
CA TRP A 132 -5.13 12.07 -1.25
C TRP A 132 -5.94 12.81 -0.19
N ILE A 133 -7.21 12.41 -0.05
CA ILE A 133 -8.11 12.82 1.02
C ILE A 133 -8.23 11.62 1.98
N SER A 134 -8.18 11.85 3.28
CA SER A 134 -8.44 10.79 4.28
C SER A 134 -9.74 11.07 5.01
N GLU A 135 -10.70 10.16 4.86
CA GLU A 135 -11.99 10.21 5.54
C GLU A 135 -12.04 9.14 6.63
N ASN A 136 -12.56 9.49 7.81
CA ASN A 136 -12.72 8.53 8.92
C ASN A 136 -13.99 7.66 8.77
N GLY A 137 -14.85 7.95 7.79
CA GLY A 137 -16.15 7.28 7.63
C GLY A 137 -17.14 7.61 8.74
N ASP A 138 -17.16 8.86 9.19
CA ASP A 138 -18.07 9.32 10.26
C ASP A 138 -19.53 9.51 9.77
N LYS A 139 -19.79 9.39 8.47
CA LYS A 139 -21.15 9.36 7.88
C LYS A 139 -21.24 8.25 6.84
N LEU A 140 -22.46 7.82 6.53
CA LEU A 140 -22.69 6.84 5.48
C LEU A 140 -22.33 7.44 4.12
N LEU A 141 -21.79 6.63 3.21
CA LEU A 141 -21.41 7.10 1.86
C LEU A 141 -22.61 7.70 1.10
N GLU A 142 -23.82 7.20 1.37
CA GLU A 142 -25.09 7.73 0.83
C GLU A 142 -25.37 9.18 1.27
N ASP A 143 -24.90 9.56 2.47
CA ASP A 143 -25.05 10.90 3.05
C ASP A 143 -23.90 11.84 2.66
N HIS A 144 -22.91 11.33 1.91
CA HIS A 144 -21.69 12.05 1.52
C HIS A 144 -21.79 12.72 0.14
N GLY A 145 -22.98 12.75 -0.48
CA GLY A 145 -23.21 13.45 -1.74
C GLY A 145 -22.44 12.83 -2.92
N ASP A 146 -21.48 13.57 -3.48
CA ASP A 146 -20.71 13.23 -4.68
C ASP A 146 -19.55 12.24 -4.44
N MET A 147 -19.31 11.84 -3.19
CA MET A 147 -18.19 10.96 -2.83
C MET A 147 -18.22 9.61 -3.56
N TRP A 148 -19.41 9.04 -3.79
CA TRP A 148 -19.55 7.83 -4.60
C TRP A 148 -19.12 8.02 -6.04
N GLU A 149 -19.43 9.17 -6.63
CA GLU A 149 -19.01 9.51 -7.99
C GLU A 149 -17.50 9.73 -8.03
N GLN A 150 -16.94 10.36 -7.00
CA GLN A 150 -15.50 10.53 -6.87
C GLN A 150 -14.76 9.19 -6.84
N ILE A 151 -15.21 8.24 -6.01
CA ILE A 151 -14.62 6.90 -5.90
C ILE A 151 -14.68 6.16 -7.25
N LYS A 152 -15.84 6.18 -7.91
CA LYS A 152 -16.05 5.48 -9.20
C LYS A 152 -15.21 6.06 -10.34
N ASN A 153 -14.88 7.34 -10.26
CA ASN A 153 -14.13 8.05 -11.30
C ASN A 153 -12.61 8.04 -11.06
N VAL A 154 -12.12 7.39 -9.99
CA VAL A 154 -10.67 7.24 -9.80
C VAL A 154 -10.10 6.38 -10.95
N PRO A 155 -9.10 6.90 -11.70
CA PRO A 155 -8.58 6.19 -12.86
C PRO A 155 -7.88 4.88 -12.49
N MET A 156 -8.07 3.88 -13.35
CA MET A 156 -7.38 2.60 -13.25
C MET A 156 -5.85 2.78 -13.31
N PRO A 157 -5.07 2.30 -12.34
CA PRO A 157 -3.63 2.48 -12.33
C PRO A 157 -2.93 1.34 -13.07
N GLN A 158 -1.63 1.52 -13.33
CA GLN A 158 -0.75 0.43 -13.74
C GLN A 158 -0.50 -0.53 -12.57
N ASP A 159 -0.08 -1.75 -12.85
CA ASP A 159 0.34 -2.69 -11.80
C ASP A 159 1.61 -2.18 -11.08
N PRO A 160 1.62 -2.05 -9.74
CA PRO A 160 2.77 -1.51 -9.02
C PRO A 160 3.98 -2.46 -9.02
N VAL A 161 3.78 -3.76 -9.24
CA VAL A 161 4.87 -4.75 -9.20
C VAL A 161 5.43 -4.99 -10.60
N THR A 162 4.57 -5.20 -11.59
CA THR A 162 5.02 -5.53 -12.96
C THR A 162 4.97 -4.36 -13.94
N GLY A 163 4.36 -3.24 -13.58
CA GLY A 163 4.05 -2.15 -14.50
C GLY A 163 2.97 -2.54 -15.52
N GLY A 164 2.49 -1.55 -16.29
CA GLY A 164 1.56 -1.76 -17.40
C GLY A 164 0.35 -2.64 -17.06
N GLU A 165 0.02 -3.55 -17.98
CA GLU A 165 -1.03 -4.56 -17.78
C GLU A 165 -0.51 -5.75 -16.95
N GLY A 166 -0.70 -5.69 -15.63
CA GLY A 166 -0.30 -6.73 -14.68
C GLY A 166 -1.45 -7.48 -14.01
N HIS A 167 -1.13 -8.17 -12.91
CA HIS A 167 -2.09 -8.91 -12.09
C HIS A 167 -3.19 -8.01 -11.55
N LEU A 168 -2.83 -6.82 -11.05
CA LEU A 168 -3.77 -5.82 -10.57
C LEU A 168 -4.80 -5.48 -11.64
N THR A 169 -4.30 -5.15 -12.84
CA THR A 169 -5.15 -4.71 -13.94
C THR A 169 -6.11 -5.79 -14.41
N ARG A 170 -5.68 -7.05 -14.45
CA ARG A 170 -6.54 -8.19 -14.81
C ARG A 170 -7.58 -8.47 -13.73
N ALA A 171 -7.18 -8.46 -12.46
CA ALA A 171 -8.06 -8.70 -11.33
C ALA A 171 -9.20 -7.67 -11.27
N TRP A 172 -8.88 -6.39 -11.47
CA TRP A 172 -9.89 -5.33 -11.35
C TRP A 172 -10.71 -5.12 -12.64
N LYS A 173 -10.16 -5.40 -13.83
CA LYS A 173 -10.96 -5.44 -15.08
C LYS A 173 -11.96 -6.60 -15.06
N GLY A 174 -11.58 -7.76 -14.53
CA GLY A 174 -12.45 -8.94 -14.43
C GLY A 174 -13.62 -8.80 -13.44
N GLY A 175 -13.57 -7.86 -12.49
CA GLY A 175 -14.62 -7.63 -11.50
C GLY A 175 -15.79 -6.76 -11.97
N SER A 176 -15.84 -6.38 -13.25
CA SER A 176 -16.92 -5.55 -13.83
C SER A 176 -17.93 -6.31 -14.69
N GLY A 177 -17.97 -7.64 -14.60
CA GLY A 177 -18.97 -8.45 -15.29
C GLY A 177 -19.22 -9.79 -14.59
N ASN A 178 -20.46 -9.97 -14.12
CA ASN A 178 -21.06 -11.18 -13.55
C ASN A 178 -20.29 -11.85 -12.40
N ASP A 179 -20.79 -11.64 -11.18
CA ASP A 179 -21.16 -12.72 -10.24
C ASP A 179 -22.38 -12.25 -9.43
#